data_AF-A0AAD4M4C7-F1
#
_entry.id   AF-A0AAD4M4C7-F1
#
_cell.length_a   1.000
_cell.length_b   1.000
_cell.length_c   1.000
_cell.angle_alpha   90.00
_cell.angle_beta   90.00
_cell.angle_gamma   90.00
#
_symmetry.space_group_name_H-M   'P 1'
#
loop_
_entity.id
_entity.type
_entity.pdbx_description
1 polymer ?
#
loop_
_entity_poly.entity_id
_entity_poly.type
_entity_poly.pdbx_seq_one_letter_code
_entity_poly.pdbx_strand_id
1 'polypeptide(L)'
;MVVMDFVDGSEPKEGPLSTEQFGQVDRAVRLLHQQNFVFGDVMLIDFGWCGTADESVYPSTLNKDLGIQWPDEVWPDEVMRKEHDVTMLERLRLVTHAEEADPRLV
;
A
#
# COMPACT_ATOMS: atom_id res chain seq x y z
N MET A 1 -22.05 -2.09 -11.29
CA MET A 1 -22.20 -1.51 -9.93
C MET A 1 -21.83 -2.60 -8.94
N VAL A 2 -20.80 -2.39 -8.13
CA VAL A 2 -20.41 -3.29 -7.04
C VAL A 2 -20.88 -2.64 -5.76
N VAL A 3 -21.56 -3.39 -4.89
CA VAL A 3 -22.00 -2.94 -3.56
C VAL A 3 -21.28 -3.78 -2.53
N MET A 4 -20.63 -3.14 -1.57
CA MET A 4 -19.88 -3.78 -0.47
C MET A 4 -20.45 -3.34 0.87
N ASP A 5 -20.07 -4.04 1.93
CA ASP A 5 -20.43 -3.67 3.30
C ASP A 5 -19.88 -2.29 3.68
N PHE A 6 -20.65 -1.54 4.46
CA PHE A 6 -20.21 -0.25 4.99
C PHE A 6 -19.26 -0.47 6.17
N VAL A 7 -18.03 0.02 6.04
CA VAL A 7 -17.03 -0.02 7.11
C VAL A 7 -16.99 1.36 7.77
N ASP A 8 -17.43 1.43 9.03
CA ASP A 8 -17.27 2.63 9.86
C ASP A 8 -15.85 2.66 10.42
N GLY A 9 -14.97 3.40 9.74
CA GLY A 9 -13.55 3.50 10.06
C GLY A 9 -13.11 4.96 10.17
N SER A 10 -12.07 5.19 10.97
CA SER A 10 -11.34 6.44 10.99
C SER A 10 -10.00 6.27 10.31
N GLU A 11 -9.49 7.34 9.71
CA GLU A 11 -8.08 7.40 9.33
C GLU A 11 -7.20 7.12 10.56
N PRO A 12 -6.03 6.48 10.37
CA PRO A 12 -5.04 6.41 11.44
C PRO A 12 -4.78 7.82 11.96
N LYS A 13 -4.75 7.98 13.29
CA LYS A 13 -4.32 9.24 13.91
C LYS A 13 -2.89 9.54 13.43
N GLU A 14 -2.56 10.82 13.29
CA GLU A 14 -1.23 11.25 12.83
C GLU A 14 -0.11 10.44 13.51
N GLY A 15 0.76 9.84 12.69
CA GLY A 15 1.88 9.03 13.13
C GLY A 15 1.90 7.60 12.57
N PRO A 16 2.91 6.81 12.97
CA PRO A 16 3.03 5.37 12.72
C PRO A 16 1.75 4.55 12.91
N LEU A 17 1.57 3.52 12.08
CA LEU A 17 0.59 2.47 12.38
C LEU A 17 1.04 1.69 13.63
N SER A 18 0.12 1.22 14.46
CA SER A 18 0.48 0.25 15.49
C SER A 18 0.94 -1.07 14.86
N THR A 19 1.71 -1.86 15.60
CA THR A 19 2.12 -3.22 15.18
C THR A 19 0.93 -4.09 14.77
N GLU A 20 -0.20 -3.94 15.46
CA GLU A 20 -1.44 -4.66 15.12
C GLU A 20 -2.02 -4.18 13.79
N GLN A 21 -2.11 -2.87 13.58
CA GLN A 21 -2.62 -2.26 12.34
C GLN A 21 -1.73 -2.65 11.15
N PHE A 22 -0.41 -2.50 11.28
CA PHE A 22 0.53 -2.95 10.25
C PHE A 22 0.38 -4.45 9.96
N GLY A 23 0.26 -5.27 11.02
CA GLY A 23 0.07 -6.72 10.87
C GLY A 23 -1.24 -7.10 10.16
N GLN A 24 -2.32 -6.32 10.32
CA GLN A 24 -3.57 -6.53 9.57
C GLN A 24 -3.38 -6.21 8.08
N VAL A 25 -2.69 -5.12 7.78
CA VAL A 25 -2.39 -4.66 6.43
C VAL A 25 -1.48 -5.65 5.69
N ASP A 26 -0.38 -6.12 6.31
CA ASP A 26 0.49 -7.17 5.76
C ASP A 26 -0.29 -8.46 5.45
N ARG A 27 -1.16 -8.90 6.36
CA ARG A 27 -2.01 -10.07 6.12
C ARG A 27 -2.96 -9.88 4.94
N ALA A 28 -3.56 -8.70 4.78
CA ALA A 28 -4.46 -8.41 3.68
C ALA A 28 -3.74 -8.49 2.32
N VAL A 29 -2.55 -7.88 2.20
CA VAL A 29 -1.73 -7.96 0.98
C VAL A 29 -1.35 -9.40 0.66
N ARG A 30 -0.94 -10.18 1.68
CA ARG A 30 -0.62 -11.61 1.49
C ARG A 30 -1.81 -12.41 0.96
N LEU A 31 -3.02 -12.16 1.44
CA LEU A 31 -4.23 -12.82 0.96
C LEU A 31 -4.50 -12.52 -0.52
N LEU A 32 -4.27 -11.28 -0.95
CA LEU A 32 -4.42 -10.89 -2.36
C LEU A 32 -3.35 -11.51 -3.24
N HIS A 33 -2.08 -11.51 -2.79
CA HIS A 33 -0.97 -12.16 -3.49
C HIS A 33 -1.20 -13.66 -3.71
N GLN A 34 -1.83 -14.34 -2.74
CA GLN A 34 -2.24 -15.75 -2.86
C GLN A 34 -3.27 -15.97 -3.97
N GLN A 35 -4.12 -14.98 -4.22
CA GLN A 35 -5.11 -14.99 -5.30
C GLN A 35 -4.60 -14.31 -6.59
N ASN A 36 -3.29 -14.03 -6.66
CA ASN A 36 -2.61 -13.38 -7.76
C ASN A 36 -3.06 -11.94 -8.08
N PHE A 37 -3.50 -11.20 -7.06
CA PHE A 37 -3.81 -9.78 -7.17
C PHE A 37 -2.71 -8.89 -6.59
N VAL A 38 -2.55 -7.68 -7.15
CA VAL A 38 -1.61 -6.63 -6.73
C VAL A 38 -2.32 -5.27 -6.72
N PHE A 39 -1.82 -4.33 -5.90
CA PHE A 39 -2.35 -2.96 -5.86
C PHE A 39 -1.48 -1.98 -6.65
N GLY A 40 -2.15 -1.05 -7.34
CA GLY A 40 -1.52 0.01 -8.09
C GLY A 40 -1.51 1.38 -7.39
N ASP A 41 -2.06 1.48 -6.17
CA ASP A 41 -2.22 2.75 -5.45
C ASP A 41 -1.28 2.88 -4.23
N VAL A 42 -1.06 4.13 -3.79
CA VAL A 42 -0.19 4.54 -2.67
C VAL A 42 -0.74 4.07 -1.32
N MET A 43 -2.04 3.78 -1.25
CA MET A 43 -2.75 3.37 -0.05
C MET A 43 -3.56 2.10 -0.35
N LEU A 44 -3.53 1.12 0.56
CA LEU A 44 -4.11 -0.22 0.38
C LEU A 44 -5.66 -0.27 0.40
N ILE A 45 -6.33 0.87 0.18
CA ILE A 45 -7.78 1.01 0.15
C ILE A 45 -8.20 1.88 -1.05
N ASP A 46 -7.73 1.52 -2.26
CA ASP A 46 -8.41 1.88 -3.49
C ASP A 46 -8.55 0.63 -4.38
N PHE A 47 -9.77 0.13 -4.51
CA PHE A 47 -10.09 -0.99 -5.40
C PHE A 47 -10.06 -0.59 -6.89
N GLY A 48 -9.99 0.71 -7.18
CA GLY A 48 -9.92 1.22 -8.55
C GLY A 48 -8.67 0.79 -9.30
N TRP A 49 -7.56 0.57 -8.59
CA TRP A 49 -6.25 0.23 -9.16
C TRP A 49 -5.72 -1.15 -8.72
N CYS A 50 -6.60 -2.09 -8.37
CA CYS A 50 -6.22 -3.49 -8.16
C CYS A 50 -6.26 -4.28 -9.48
N GLY A 51 -5.31 -5.19 -9.68
CA GLY A 51 -5.25 -6.02 -10.89
C GLY A 51 -4.51 -7.33 -10.69
N THR A 52 -4.53 -8.19 -11.72
CA THR A 52 -3.77 -9.45 -11.72
C THR A 52 -2.28 -9.17 -11.83
N ALA A 53 -1.47 -9.78 -10.97
CA ALA A 53 -0.02 -9.69 -11.01
C ALA A 53 0.54 -10.17 -12.36
N ASP A 54 1.54 -9.46 -12.88
CA ASP A 54 2.22 -9.76 -14.14
C ASP A 54 1.35 -9.62 -15.41
N GLU A 55 0.11 -9.13 -15.28
CA GLU A 55 -0.82 -8.93 -16.39
C GLU A 55 -1.40 -7.51 -16.45
N SER A 56 -1.82 -6.99 -15.30
CA SER A 56 -2.42 -5.66 -15.21
C SER A 56 -1.35 -4.58 -15.20
N VAL A 57 -1.68 -3.40 -15.74
CA VAL A 57 -0.75 -2.27 -15.87
C VAL A 57 -1.19 -1.09 -15.01
N TYR A 58 -0.23 -0.28 -14.57
CA TYR A 58 -0.52 1.00 -13.95
C TYR A 58 -1.24 1.93 -14.93
N PRO A 59 -2.12 2.82 -14.47
CA PRO A 59 -2.79 3.77 -15.34
C PRO A 59 -1.79 4.75 -15.98
N SER A 60 -2.05 5.17 -17.21
CA SER A 60 -1.28 6.21 -17.91
C SER A 60 -1.25 7.55 -17.16
N THR A 61 -2.21 7.77 -16.28
CA THR A 61 -2.34 8.95 -15.41
C THR A 61 -1.69 8.76 -14.04
N LEU A 62 -0.90 7.70 -13.83
CA LEU A 62 -0.21 7.46 -12.56
C LEU A 62 0.60 8.69 -12.17
N ASN A 63 0.31 9.22 -10.98
CA ASN A 63 0.99 10.40 -10.49
C ASN A 63 2.37 10.05 -9.93
N LYS A 64 3.41 10.46 -10.64
CA LYS A 64 4.81 10.32 -10.21
C LYS A 64 5.31 11.55 -9.43
N ASP A 65 4.54 12.62 -9.41
CA ASP A 65 4.84 13.86 -8.71
C ASP A 65 4.08 13.91 -7.37
N LEU A 66 4.35 14.92 -6.52
CA LEU A 66 3.83 15.08 -5.13
C LEU A 66 4.62 14.39 -4.01
N GLY A 67 5.88 14.01 -4.24
CA GLY A 67 6.72 13.45 -3.18
C GLY A 67 6.36 12.02 -2.76
N ILE A 68 5.51 11.36 -3.56
CA ILE A 68 5.19 9.94 -3.39
C ILE A 68 6.43 9.13 -3.74
N GLN A 69 6.92 8.38 -2.76
CA GLN A 69 8.00 7.44 -2.97
C GLN A 69 7.40 6.15 -3.55
N TRP A 70 7.34 6.07 -4.88
CA TRP A 70 7.06 4.83 -5.60
C TRP A 70 8.30 3.93 -5.68
N PRO A 71 8.17 2.60 -5.84
CA PRO A 71 9.28 1.76 -6.27
C PRO A 71 9.82 2.24 -7.63
N ASP A 72 11.12 2.06 -7.89
CA ASP A 72 11.77 2.63 -9.07
C ASP A 72 11.21 2.07 -10.40
N GLU A 73 10.78 0.81 -10.38
CA GLU A 73 10.20 0.11 -11.54
C GLU A 73 8.74 0.49 -11.83
N VAL A 74 8.10 1.28 -10.96
CA VAL A 74 6.70 1.69 -11.12
C VAL A 74 6.60 2.91 -12.02
N TRP A 75 5.92 2.77 -13.16
CA TRP A 75 5.73 3.82 -14.15
C TRP A 75 4.35 3.73 -14.81
N PRO A 76 3.79 4.83 -15.36
CA PRO A 76 2.61 4.76 -16.22
C PRO A 76 2.73 3.66 -17.28
N ASP A 77 1.63 2.91 -17.47
CA ASP A 77 1.49 1.81 -18.44
C ASP A 77 2.43 0.59 -18.23
N GLU A 78 3.21 0.57 -17.14
CA GLU A 78 4.04 -0.58 -16.79
C GLU A 78 3.28 -1.67 -16.05
N VAL A 79 3.76 -2.90 -16.17
CA VAL A 79 3.16 -4.09 -15.55
C VAL A 79 3.29 -4.04 -14.04
N MET A 80 2.17 -4.27 -13.33
CA MET A 80 2.13 -4.37 -11.88
C MET A 80 2.63 -5.74 -11.42
N ARG A 81 3.50 -5.73 -10.40
CA ARG A 81 4.13 -6.92 -9.81
C ARG A 81 4.01 -6.91 -8.29
N LYS A 82 4.09 -8.10 -7.68
CA LYS A 82 3.95 -8.27 -6.22
C LYS A 82 5.06 -7.55 -5.45
N GLU A 83 6.24 -7.43 -6.04
CA GLU A 83 7.41 -6.73 -5.51
C GLU A 83 7.12 -5.24 -5.28
N HIS A 84 6.21 -4.65 -6.05
CA HIS A 84 5.80 -3.26 -5.87
C HIS A 84 5.04 -3.09 -4.54
N ASP A 85 4.07 -3.97 -4.26
CA ASP A 85 3.33 -4.00 -2.99
C ASP A 85 4.28 -4.26 -1.81
N VAL A 86 5.21 -5.21 -1.96
CA VAL A 86 6.20 -5.53 -0.92
C VAL A 86 7.05 -4.32 -0.59
N THR A 87 7.54 -3.61 -1.59
CA THR A 87 8.33 -2.38 -1.40
C THR A 87 7.53 -1.31 -0.66
N MET A 88 6.25 -1.14 -1.00
CA MET A 88 5.38 -0.18 -0.32
C MET A 88 5.09 -0.59 1.13
N LEU A 89 4.86 -1.88 1.40
CA LEU A 89 4.71 -2.41 2.76
C LEU A 89 5.96 -2.21 3.61
N GLU A 90 7.16 -2.44 3.05
CA GLU A 90 8.41 -2.21 3.76
C GLU A 90 8.60 -0.74 4.13
N ARG A 91 8.23 0.18 3.23
CA ARG A 91 8.26 1.63 3.51
C ARG A 91 7.29 1.99 4.64
N LEU A 92 6.06 1.47 4.60
CA LEU A 92 5.07 1.65 5.66
C LEU A 92 5.57 1.12 7.02
N ARG A 93 6.30 0.00 7.01
CA ARG A 93 6.93 -0.58 8.19
C ARG A 93 8.05 0.31 8.75
N LEU A 94 8.89 0.89 7.88
CA LEU A 94 10.00 1.74 8.29
C LEU A 94 9.53 3.06 8.91
N VAL A 95 8.49 3.68 8.35
CA VAL A 95 7.82 4.84 8.97
C VAL A 95 7.28 4.46 10.35
N THR A 96 6.81 3.22 10.51
CA THR A 96 6.27 2.73 11.78
C THR A 96 7.31 2.56 12.88
N HIS A 97 8.52 2.09 12.55
CA HIS A 97 9.59 1.85 13.54
C HIS A 97 10.58 3.01 13.71
N ALA A 98 10.53 4.05 12.87
CA ALA A 98 11.46 5.18 12.93
C ALA A 98 11.28 6.06 14.20
N GLU A 99 10.10 6.07 14.82
CA GLU A 99 9.82 6.89 16.02
C GLU A 99 9.93 6.13 17.36
N GLU A 100 9.95 4.79 17.36
CA GLU A 100 10.21 4.02 18.60
C GLU A 100 11.65 4.19 19.13
N ALA A 101 12.54 4.83 18.35
CA ALA A 101 13.96 4.99 18.64
C ALA A 101 14.37 6.42 19.05
N ASP A 102 13.46 7.39 19.23
CA ASP A 102 13.83 8.71 19.77
C ASP A 102 13.51 8.85 21.28
N PRO A 103 14.48 8.63 22.17
CA PRO A 103 14.30 8.81 23.61
C PRO A 103 14.25 10.28 24.07
N ARG A 104 14.08 11.27 23.17
CA ARG A 104 14.05 12.71 23.53
C ARG A 104 12.68 13.33 23.72
N LEU A 105 11.59 12.56 23.71
CA LEU A 105 10.21 13.08 23.85
C LEU A 105 9.42 12.55 25.05
N VAL A 106 10.09 12.14 26.14
CA VAL A 106 9.45 11.90 27.46
C VAL A 106 9.97 12.85 28.52
#